data_AF-A0A913XLP6-F1
#
_entry.id   AF-A0A913XLP6-F1
#
_cell.length_a   1.000
_cell.length_b   1.000
_cell.length_c   1.000
_cell.angle_alpha   90.00
_cell.angle_beta   90.00
_cell.angle_gamma   90.00
#
_symmetry.space_group_name_H-M   'P 1'
#
loop_
_entity.id
_entity.type
_entity.pdbx_description
1 polymer ?
#
loop_
_entity_poly.entity_id
_entity_poly.type
_entity_poly.pdbx_seq_one_letter_code
_entity_poly.pdbx_strand_id
1 'polypeptide(L)'
;MSTFKVLLFLGLLTISVNAWSKISVHPICFQARGDQPGYFQHYGANKLVKGLRLKWLSGEVRCESKVMYSSKWGCYQHAGFKGYRLNVIVTDSNNNIIFPKPQYIKHTAGLWYWLPGVDERHSNELVFTDFATPFYLVQGGILKIWYGEDLKNWNEGNNQGQVCVDIYALFAD
;
A
#
# COMPACT_ATOMS: atom_id res chain seq x y z
N MET A 1 -57.15 36.98 3.58
CA MET A 1 -55.89 36.82 4.33
C MET A 1 -55.21 35.55 3.84
N SER A 2 -54.18 35.67 3.01
CA SER A 2 -53.42 34.53 2.49
C SER A 2 -52.11 34.42 3.29
N THR A 3 -51.96 33.36 4.08
CA THR A 3 -50.74 33.07 4.84
C THR A 3 -49.74 32.34 3.95
N PHE A 4 -48.67 33.03 3.57
CA PHE A 4 -47.48 32.42 2.98
C PHE A 4 -46.74 31.59 4.04
N LYS A 5 -46.58 30.28 3.79
CA LYS A 5 -45.67 29.43 4.57
C LYS A 5 -44.31 29.42 3.88
N VAL A 6 -43.32 30.06 4.51
CA VAL A 6 -41.92 29.94 4.12
C VAL A 6 -41.40 28.59 4.61
N LEU A 7 -41.10 27.69 3.69
CA LEU A 7 -40.39 26.44 3.98
C LEU A 7 -38.89 26.71 3.95
N LEU A 8 -38.27 26.81 5.12
CA LEU A 8 -36.82 26.78 5.25
C LEU A 8 -36.32 25.36 4.99
N PHE A 9 -35.71 25.13 3.83
CA PHE A 9 -34.86 23.96 3.61
C PHE A 9 -33.52 24.20 4.30
N LEU A 10 -33.34 23.62 5.49
CA LEU A 10 -32.00 23.44 6.05
C LEU A 10 -31.27 22.38 5.20
N GLY A 11 -30.50 22.83 4.21
CA GLY A 11 -29.54 21.98 3.53
C GLY A 11 -28.49 21.49 4.53
N LEU A 12 -28.50 20.20 4.83
CA LEU A 12 -27.39 19.55 5.53
C LEU A 12 -26.15 19.66 4.65
N LEU A 13 -25.23 20.55 5.01
CA LEU A 13 -23.86 20.54 4.51
C LEU A 13 -23.24 19.21 4.97
N THR A 14 -23.22 18.21 4.09
CA THR A 14 -22.43 17.01 4.31
C THR A 14 -20.96 17.43 4.24
N ILE A 15 -20.34 17.62 5.41
CA ILE A 15 -18.89 17.75 5.49
C ILE A 15 -18.34 16.39 5.06
N SER A 16 -17.86 16.29 3.81
CA SER A 16 -17.11 15.13 3.34
C SER A 16 -15.79 15.09 4.11
N VAL A 17 -15.78 14.41 5.25
CA VAL A 17 -14.53 14.11 5.94
C VAL A 17 -13.77 13.15 5.03
N ASN A 18 -12.61 13.58 4.54
CA ASN A 18 -11.64 12.77 3.83
C ASN A 18 -11.24 11.55 4.68
N ALA A 19 -11.98 10.46 4.54
CA ALA A 19 -11.78 9.24 5.30
C ALA A 19 -11.11 8.16 4.44
N TRP A 20 -10.27 7.34 5.08
CA TRP A 20 -9.73 6.14 4.47
C TRP A 20 -10.87 5.18 4.10
N SER A 21 -11.00 4.88 2.82
CA SER A 21 -12.02 3.99 2.29
C SER A 21 -11.39 2.64 1.94
N LYS A 22 -11.92 1.52 2.46
CA LYS A 22 -11.48 0.18 2.01
C LYS A 22 -11.88 0.00 0.56
N ILE A 23 -10.92 -0.32 -0.31
CA ILE A 23 -11.15 -0.51 -1.75
C ILE A 23 -10.95 -1.96 -2.20
N SER A 24 -10.24 -2.79 -1.43
CA SER A 24 -10.15 -4.23 -1.68
C SER A 24 -11.45 -4.93 -1.28
N VAL A 25 -11.98 -5.78 -2.16
CA VAL A 25 -13.17 -6.62 -1.87
C VAL A 25 -12.80 -7.97 -1.26
N HIS A 26 -11.57 -8.42 -1.45
CA HIS A 26 -10.97 -9.61 -0.85
C HIS A 26 -9.52 -9.31 -0.43
N PRO A 27 -8.90 -10.15 0.43
CA PRO A 27 -7.49 -10.04 0.76
C PRO A 27 -6.60 -10.08 -0.50
N ILE A 28 -5.59 -9.23 -0.53
CA ILE A 28 -4.57 -9.16 -1.58
C ILE A 28 -3.28 -9.74 -1.02
N CYS A 29 -2.80 -10.84 -1.59
CA CYS A 29 -1.66 -11.58 -1.05
C CYS A 29 -0.47 -11.52 -2.01
N PHE A 30 0.72 -11.23 -1.49
CA PHE A 30 1.97 -11.19 -2.25
C PHE A 30 3.03 -12.07 -1.57
N GLN A 31 3.92 -12.66 -2.37
CA GLN A 31 5.03 -13.47 -1.85
C GLN A 31 6.36 -12.71 -1.95
N ALA A 32 7.38 -13.27 -1.30
CA ALA A 32 8.71 -12.68 -1.27
C ALA A 32 9.61 -13.10 -2.46
N ARG A 33 9.11 -13.96 -3.36
CA ARG A 33 9.84 -14.43 -4.55
C ARG A 33 8.96 -15.03 -5.64
N GLY A 34 9.54 -15.15 -6.84
CA GLY A 34 9.05 -16.00 -7.92
C GLY A 34 8.01 -15.36 -8.83
N ASP A 35 8.08 -14.04 -8.99
CA ASP A 35 7.15 -13.21 -9.75
C ASP A 35 5.71 -13.32 -9.25
N GLN A 36 5.52 -13.27 -7.92
CA GLN A 36 4.23 -13.53 -7.26
C GLN A 36 3.69 -12.28 -6.52
N PRO A 37 3.30 -11.22 -7.26
CA PRO A 37 2.66 -10.07 -6.66
C PRO A 37 1.21 -10.36 -6.27
N GLY A 38 0.71 -9.55 -5.34
CA GLY A 38 -0.71 -9.43 -5.06
C GLY A 38 -1.40 -8.51 -6.06
N TYR A 39 -2.38 -9.02 -6.79
CA TYR A 39 -3.14 -8.26 -7.78
C TYR A 39 -4.38 -7.62 -7.17
N PHE A 40 -4.49 -6.30 -7.27
CA PHE A 40 -5.68 -5.55 -6.92
C PHE A 40 -6.29 -4.91 -8.15
N GLN A 41 -7.60 -5.09 -8.34
CA GLN A 41 -8.38 -4.41 -9.37
C GLN A 41 -9.34 -3.41 -8.72
N HIS A 42 -9.35 -2.17 -9.22
CA HIS A 42 -10.24 -1.12 -8.73
C HIS A 42 -11.62 -1.23 -9.39
N TYR A 43 -12.66 -1.48 -8.61
CA TYR A 43 -14.04 -1.52 -9.12
C TYR A 43 -14.82 -0.21 -8.91
N GLY A 44 -14.26 0.74 -8.17
CA GLY A 44 -14.89 2.04 -7.91
C GLY A 44 -14.79 3.02 -9.08
N ALA A 45 -15.38 4.20 -8.91
CA ALA A 45 -15.28 5.29 -9.88
C ALA A 45 -13.83 5.78 -10.05
N ASN A 46 -13.55 6.37 -11.22
CA ASN A 46 -12.26 6.99 -11.51
C ASN A 46 -12.00 8.14 -10.54
N LYS A 47 -10.91 8.10 -9.79
CA LYS A 47 -10.58 9.14 -8.80
C LYS A 47 -9.07 9.30 -8.60
N LEU A 48 -8.67 10.50 -8.22
CA LEU A 48 -7.32 10.77 -7.74
C LEU A 48 -7.13 10.21 -6.34
N VAL A 49 -6.02 9.52 -6.12
CA VAL A 49 -5.64 8.89 -4.85
C VAL A 49 -4.40 9.59 -4.30
N LYS A 50 -4.56 10.25 -3.16
CA LYS A 50 -3.49 10.96 -2.44
C LYS A 50 -2.81 10.10 -1.37
N GLY A 51 -3.38 8.94 -1.07
CA GLY A 51 -2.74 7.97 -0.17
C GLY A 51 -3.28 6.56 -0.34
N LEU A 52 -2.39 5.59 -0.12
CA LEU A 52 -2.72 4.17 -0.02
C LEU A 52 -2.27 3.65 1.34
N ARG A 53 -3.10 2.81 1.94
CA ARG A 53 -2.82 2.14 3.20
C ARG A 53 -3.05 0.66 3.05
N LEU A 54 -1.99 -0.12 3.27
CA LEU A 54 -2.05 -1.57 3.32
C LEU A 54 -2.24 -1.98 4.78
N LYS A 55 -3.36 -2.62 5.09
CA LYS A 55 -3.64 -3.16 6.43
C LYS A 55 -3.33 -4.64 6.44
N TRP A 56 -2.38 -5.06 7.27
CA TRP A 56 -2.02 -6.46 7.45
C TRP A 56 -3.20 -7.28 7.95
N LEU A 57 -3.39 -8.46 7.38
CA LEU A 57 -4.39 -9.44 7.80
C LEU A 57 -3.73 -10.69 8.35
N SER A 58 -2.77 -11.24 7.61
CA SER A 58 -2.12 -12.50 7.96
C SER A 58 -0.79 -12.68 7.23
N GLY A 59 -0.02 -13.66 7.68
CA GLY A 59 1.20 -14.09 7.04
C GLY A 59 2.41 -13.22 7.36
N GLU A 60 3.57 -13.70 6.91
CA GLU A 60 4.87 -13.07 7.09
C GLU A 60 5.73 -13.38 5.87
N VAL A 61 6.66 -12.48 5.58
CA VAL A 61 7.70 -12.60 4.55
C VAL A 61 9.08 -12.46 5.17
N ARG A 62 10.11 -12.98 4.50
CA ARG A 62 11.51 -12.79 4.85
C ARG A 62 12.42 -12.88 3.63
N CYS A 63 13.50 -12.12 3.68
CA CYS A 63 14.58 -12.08 2.69
C CYS A 63 15.66 -13.17 2.88
N GLU A 64 15.36 -14.17 3.73
CA GLU A 64 16.33 -15.13 4.22
C GLU A 64 15.66 -16.46 4.53
N SER A 65 16.44 -17.55 4.51
CA SER A 65 15.90 -18.87 4.84
C SER A 65 15.46 -18.99 6.30
N LYS A 66 16.14 -18.26 7.21
CA LYS A 66 15.92 -18.36 8.67
C LYS A 66 14.67 -17.60 9.13
N VAL A 67 13.78 -18.30 9.84
CA VAL A 67 12.50 -17.75 10.35
C VAL A 67 12.65 -16.55 11.28
N MET A 68 13.81 -16.36 11.92
CA MET A 68 14.07 -15.20 12.79
C MET A 68 13.95 -13.85 12.06
N TYR A 69 14.07 -13.85 10.73
CA TYR A 69 13.94 -12.66 9.88
C TYR A 69 12.51 -12.39 9.38
N SER A 70 11.53 -13.21 9.76
CA SER A 70 10.13 -13.03 9.39
C SER A 70 9.59 -11.66 9.82
N SER A 71 8.85 -11.01 8.93
CA SER A 71 8.25 -9.70 9.17
C SER A 71 7.00 -9.52 8.30
N LYS A 72 6.25 -8.44 8.52
CA LYS A 72 5.06 -8.12 7.71
C LYS A 72 5.42 -7.34 6.45
N TRP A 73 6.48 -6.52 6.51
CA TRP A 73 6.75 -5.48 5.51
C TRP A 73 8.15 -5.49 4.92
N GLY A 74 9.00 -6.45 5.27
CA GLY A 74 10.38 -6.52 4.76
C GLY A 74 11.18 -7.68 5.33
N CYS A 75 12.22 -7.39 6.11
CA CYS A 75 13.07 -8.42 6.71
C CYS A 75 13.59 -7.99 8.09
N TYR A 76 13.13 -8.70 9.12
CA TYR A 76 13.26 -8.26 10.51
C TYR A 76 14.70 -8.24 11.01
N GLN A 77 15.18 -7.11 11.51
CA GLN A 77 16.53 -6.97 12.07
C GLN A 77 17.69 -7.44 11.18
N HIS A 78 17.48 -7.58 9.86
CA HIS A 78 18.56 -7.97 8.95
C HIS A 78 19.67 -6.90 8.92
N ALA A 79 20.92 -7.31 9.09
CA ALA A 79 22.05 -6.39 9.25
C ALA A 79 22.32 -5.55 8.00
N GLY A 80 22.16 -6.15 6.81
CA GLY A 80 22.36 -5.47 5.52
C GLY A 80 21.36 -4.36 5.22
N PHE A 81 20.24 -4.29 5.97
CA PHE A 81 19.18 -3.31 5.77
C PHE A 81 18.95 -2.43 7.00
N LYS A 82 19.95 -2.33 7.89
CA LYS A 82 19.87 -1.52 9.11
C LYS A 82 19.53 -0.07 8.76
N GLY A 83 18.37 0.38 9.24
CA GLY A 83 17.86 1.74 9.01
C GLY A 83 16.89 1.88 7.82
N TYR A 84 16.65 0.82 7.05
CA TYR A 84 15.72 0.83 5.90
C TYR A 84 15.16 -0.58 5.60
N ARG A 85 14.47 -1.17 6.58
CA ARG A 85 14.05 -2.59 6.56
C ARG A 85 12.73 -2.89 5.84
N LEU A 86 12.12 -1.91 5.19
CA LEU A 86 10.87 -2.11 4.44
C LEU A 86 11.18 -2.47 3.00
N ASN A 87 10.38 -3.38 2.43
CA ASN A 87 10.56 -3.90 1.09
C ASN A 87 9.24 -4.21 0.36
N VAL A 88 8.13 -3.59 0.77
CA VAL A 88 6.86 -3.72 0.05
C VAL A 88 6.68 -2.58 -0.93
N ILE A 89 6.41 -2.90 -2.19
CA ILE A 89 6.32 -1.95 -3.30
C ILE A 89 4.92 -2.03 -3.92
N VAL A 90 4.33 -0.87 -4.21
CA VAL A 90 3.07 -0.77 -4.96
C VAL A 90 3.39 -0.26 -6.36
N THR A 91 2.98 -1.01 -7.38
CA THR A 91 3.16 -0.63 -8.79
C THR A 91 1.83 -0.55 -9.52
N ASP A 92 1.85 0.04 -10.72
CA ASP A 92 0.78 -0.13 -11.71
C ASP A 92 0.84 -1.53 -12.38
N SER A 93 -0.01 -1.75 -13.38
CA SER A 93 -0.06 -2.98 -14.17
C SER A 93 1.24 -3.31 -14.92
N ASN A 94 2.03 -2.29 -15.23
CA ASN A 94 3.27 -2.37 -16.01
C ASN A 94 4.51 -2.38 -15.12
N ASN A 95 4.34 -2.61 -13.81
CA ASN A 95 5.42 -2.61 -12.82
C ASN A 95 6.11 -1.24 -12.63
N ASN A 96 5.48 -0.14 -13.04
CA ASN A 96 5.97 1.20 -12.69
C ASN A 96 5.67 1.48 -11.21
N ILE A 97 6.68 1.87 -10.45
CA ILE A 97 6.56 2.11 -9.00
C ILE A 97 5.69 3.35 -8.73
N ILE A 98 4.62 3.15 -7.98
CA ILE A 98 3.76 4.23 -7.44
C ILE A 98 4.23 4.56 -6.02
N PHE A 99 4.45 3.54 -5.19
CA PHE A 99 4.96 3.69 -3.83
C PHE A 99 5.98 2.60 -3.46
N PRO A 100 6.95 2.89 -2.57
CA PRO A 100 7.25 4.21 -2.01
C PRO A 100 7.78 5.16 -3.10
N LYS A 101 7.73 6.46 -2.83
CA LYS A 101 8.30 7.46 -3.74
C LYS A 101 9.84 7.33 -3.74
N PRO A 102 10.52 7.63 -4.87
CA PRO A 102 11.96 7.37 -5.03
C PRO A 102 12.85 7.93 -3.91
N GLN A 103 12.50 9.08 -3.33
CA GLN A 103 13.28 9.71 -2.24
C GLN A 103 13.38 8.88 -0.95
N TYR A 104 12.46 7.92 -0.74
CA TYR A 104 12.49 7.04 0.42
C TYR A 104 13.37 5.81 0.19
N ILE A 105 13.61 5.43 -1.06
CA ILE A 105 14.42 4.25 -1.42
C ILE A 105 15.88 4.53 -1.06
N LYS A 106 16.45 3.67 -0.20
CA LYS A 106 17.85 3.76 0.26
C LYS A 106 18.77 2.77 -0.42
N HIS A 107 18.23 1.66 -0.91
CA HIS A 107 18.97 0.66 -1.65
C HIS A 107 18.20 0.25 -2.89
N THR A 108 18.69 0.69 -4.05
CA THR A 108 17.96 0.61 -5.33
C THR A 108 17.91 -0.80 -5.92
N ALA A 109 18.93 -1.63 -5.70
CA ALA A 109 19.00 -2.95 -6.32
C ALA A 109 17.86 -3.89 -5.86
N GLY A 110 17.53 -3.85 -4.57
CA GLY A 110 16.40 -4.59 -3.98
C GLY A 110 15.21 -3.72 -3.54
N LEU A 111 15.24 -2.40 -3.81
CA LEU A 111 14.19 -1.44 -3.43
C LEU A 111 13.91 -1.33 -1.91
N TRP A 112 14.95 -1.40 -1.08
CA TRP A 112 14.79 -1.27 0.37
C TRP A 112 14.68 0.19 0.81
N TYR A 113 13.79 0.46 1.77
CA TYR A 113 13.45 1.81 2.20
C TYR A 113 13.05 1.89 3.68
N TRP A 114 12.87 3.12 4.15
CA TRP A 114 12.37 3.44 5.49
C TRP A 114 11.16 4.36 5.40
N LEU A 115 10.24 4.23 6.36
CA LEU A 115 9.16 5.18 6.60
C LEU A 115 9.09 5.57 8.08
N PRO A 116 8.73 6.84 8.39
CA PRO A 116 8.59 7.29 9.76
C PRO A 116 7.51 6.50 10.50
N GLY A 117 7.86 6.01 11.69
CA GLY A 117 6.92 5.32 12.59
C GLY A 117 6.52 3.91 12.15
N VAL A 118 7.15 3.33 11.12
CA VAL A 118 6.85 1.98 10.65
C VAL A 118 7.94 1.02 11.10
N ASP A 119 7.53 -0.01 11.82
CA ASP A 119 8.35 -1.18 12.17
C ASP A 119 7.99 -2.35 11.23
N GLU A 120 9.00 -3.02 10.67
CA GLU A 120 8.80 -4.04 9.65
C GLU A 120 8.01 -5.27 10.15
N ARG A 121 8.03 -5.55 11.46
CA ARG A 121 7.41 -6.75 12.05
C ARG A 121 6.12 -6.42 12.79
N HIS A 122 6.08 -5.30 13.52
CA HIS A 122 5.02 -5.03 14.49
C HIS A 122 3.92 -4.15 13.93
N SER A 123 4.22 -3.21 13.02
CA SER A 123 3.20 -2.32 12.44
C SER A 123 2.12 -3.13 11.71
N ASN A 124 0.85 -2.87 12.01
CA ASN A 124 -0.28 -3.52 11.32
C ASN A 124 -0.68 -2.79 10.04
N GLU A 125 -0.12 -1.61 9.78
CA GLU A 125 -0.45 -0.80 8.63
C GLU A 125 0.83 -0.23 8.01
N LEU A 126 0.85 -0.20 6.68
CA LEU A 126 1.85 0.49 5.87
C LEU A 126 1.14 1.58 5.09
N VAL A 127 1.44 2.84 5.40
CA VAL A 127 0.75 4.01 4.85
C VAL A 127 1.69 4.76 3.93
N PHE A 128 1.27 4.94 2.69
CA PHE A 128 1.91 5.78 1.70
C PHE A 128 1.05 7.00 1.41
N THR A 129 1.65 8.18 1.40
CA THR A 129 0.94 9.43 1.07
C THR A 129 1.75 10.25 0.08
N ASP A 130 1.03 10.90 -0.83
CA ASP A 130 1.54 11.92 -1.73
C ASP A 130 0.42 12.90 -2.06
N PHE A 131 0.35 13.97 -1.28
CA PHE A 131 -0.65 15.03 -1.44
C PHE A 131 -0.31 15.99 -2.58
N ALA A 132 0.95 16.03 -3.03
CA ALA A 132 1.39 16.94 -4.08
C ALA A 132 1.20 16.35 -5.48
N THR A 133 1.43 15.03 -5.63
CA THR A 133 1.24 14.31 -6.89
C THR A 133 0.38 13.05 -6.69
N PRO A 134 -0.94 13.22 -6.46
CA PRO A 134 -1.86 12.09 -6.39
C PRO A 134 -1.90 11.36 -7.73
N PHE A 135 -2.01 10.03 -7.71
CA PHE A 135 -2.13 9.25 -8.94
C PHE A 135 -3.60 9.04 -9.29
N TYR A 136 -3.90 8.90 -10.59
CA TYR A 136 -5.26 8.66 -11.06
C TYR A 136 -5.55 7.17 -11.13
N LEU A 137 -6.50 6.70 -10.32
CA LEU A 137 -6.94 5.31 -10.30
C LEU A 137 -8.25 5.19 -11.07
N VAL A 138 -8.18 4.57 -12.24
CA VAL A 138 -9.34 4.33 -13.12
C VAL A 138 -10.07 3.05 -12.74
N GLN A 139 -11.37 3.00 -13.02
CA GLN A 139 -12.19 1.80 -12.92
C GLN A 139 -11.60 0.71 -13.81
N GLY A 140 -11.48 -0.49 -13.27
CA GLY A 140 -10.79 -1.62 -13.89
C GLY A 140 -9.26 -1.54 -13.80
N GLY A 141 -8.68 -0.44 -13.31
CA GLY A 141 -7.25 -0.27 -13.15
C GLY A 141 -6.64 -1.27 -12.16
N ILE A 142 -5.40 -1.68 -12.43
CA ILE A 142 -4.69 -2.69 -11.65
C ILE A 142 -3.57 -2.04 -10.87
N LEU A 143 -3.48 -2.36 -9.58
CA LEU A 143 -2.29 -2.17 -8.77
C LEU A 143 -1.71 -3.54 -8.42
N LYS A 144 -0.39 -3.62 -8.33
CA LYS A 144 0.32 -4.81 -7.83
C LYS A 144 1.05 -4.49 -6.55
N ILE A 145 0.94 -5.37 -5.57
CA ILE A 145 1.73 -5.32 -4.33
C ILE A 145 2.85 -6.35 -4.46
N TRP A 146 4.07 -5.88 -4.34
CA TRP A 146 5.28 -6.66 -4.54
C TRP A 146 6.11 -6.70 -3.27
N TYR A 147 6.88 -7.77 -3.11
CA TYR A 147 8.15 -7.69 -2.40
C TYR A 147 9.22 -7.10 -3.35
N GLY A 148 10.04 -6.19 -2.87
CA GLY A 148 10.95 -5.40 -3.70
C GLY A 148 12.04 -6.23 -4.36
N GLU A 149 12.59 -7.21 -3.64
CA GLU A 149 13.53 -8.19 -4.19
C GLU A 149 12.91 -9.04 -5.31
N ASP A 150 11.65 -9.46 -5.14
CA ASP A 150 10.88 -10.22 -6.14
C ASP A 150 10.67 -9.37 -7.41
N LEU A 151 10.14 -8.15 -7.26
CA LEU A 151 9.97 -7.21 -8.37
C LEU A 151 11.28 -6.94 -9.15
N LYS A 152 12.43 -6.97 -8.47
CA LYS A 152 13.74 -6.71 -9.07
C LYS A 152 14.47 -7.97 -9.51
N ASN A 153 13.94 -9.16 -9.22
CA ASN A 153 14.67 -10.43 -9.34
C ASN A 153 16.05 -10.35 -8.66
N TRP A 154 16.13 -9.70 -7.49
CA TRP A 154 17.38 -9.40 -6.80
C TRP A 154 17.53 -10.24 -5.54
N ASN A 155 18.44 -11.22 -5.56
CA ASN A 155 18.79 -12.05 -4.40
C ASN A 155 17.60 -12.74 -3.71
N GLU A 156 16.53 -13.05 -4.45
CA GLU A 156 15.29 -13.60 -3.88
C GLU A 156 15.31 -15.13 -3.64
N GLY A 157 16.40 -15.82 -3.99
CA GLY A 157 16.45 -17.28 -4.01
C GLY A 157 16.19 -17.95 -2.66
N ASN A 158 16.58 -17.29 -1.56
CA ASN A 158 16.38 -17.72 -0.18
C ASN A 158 15.14 -17.09 0.49
N ASN A 159 14.39 -16.26 -0.23
CA ASN A 159 13.22 -15.58 0.32
C ASN A 159 12.08 -16.57 0.57
N GLN A 160 11.24 -16.27 1.56
CA GLN A 160 10.14 -17.15 1.97
C GLN A 160 8.93 -16.35 2.42
N GLY A 161 7.77 -16.99 2.30
CA GLY A 161 6.54 -16.53 2.93
C GLY A 161 5.65 -15.71 2.01
N GLN A 162 4.49 -15.35 2.56
CA GLN A 162 3.41 -14.63 1.91
C GLN A 162 2.74 -13.75 2.95
N VAL A 163 2.39 -12.53 2.56
CA VAL A 163 1.59 -11.60 3.37
C VAL A 163 0.31 -11.28 2.64
N CYS A 164 -0.80 -11.21 3.38
CA CYS A 164 -2.11 -10.81 2.87
C CYS A 164 -2.56 -9.51 3.53
N VAL A 165 -3.09 -8.59 2.72
CA VAL A 165 -3.52 -7.25 3.17
C VAL A 165 -4.90 -6.88 2.65
N ASP A 166 -5.54 -5.97 3.37
CA ASP A 166 -6.58 -5.10 2.81
C ASP A 166 -5.96 -3.80 2.28
N ILE A 167 -6.56 -3.23 1.24
CA ILE A 167 -6.14 -1.95 0.67
C ILE A 167 -7.20 -0.89 0.99
N TYR A 168 -6.73 0.23 1.53
CA TYR A 168 -7.52 1.43 1.73
C TYR A 168 -6.93 2.57 0.90
N ALA A 169 -7.79 3.42 0.36
CA ALA A 169 -7.40 4.65 -0.32
C ALA A 169 -7.90 5.89 0.41
N LEU A 170 -7.10 6.94 0.34
CA LEU A 170 -7.48 8.30 0.64
C LEU A 170 -7.59 9.04 -0.70
N PHE A 171 -8.80 9.48 -1.05
CA PHE A 171 -9.06 10.16 -2.32
C PHE A 171 -8.79 11.67 -2.22
N ALA A 172 -8.44 12.31 -3.33
CA ALA A 172 -8.50 13.77 -3.44
C ALA A 172 -9.96 14.23 -3.50
N ASP A 173 -10.19 15.44 -2.98
CA ASP A 173 -11.49 16.12 -3.07
C ASP A 173 -11.75 16.63 -4.49
#